data_AF-A0A3B0BYX8-F1
#
_entry.id   AF-A0A3B0BYX8-F1
#
_cell.length_a   1.000
_cell.length_b   1.000
_cell.length_c   1.000
_cell.angle_alpha   90.00
_cell.angle_beta   90.00
_cell.angle_gamma   90.00
#
_symmetry.space_group_name_H-M   'P 1'
#
loop_
_entity.id
_entity.type
_entity.pdbx_description
1 polymer ?
#
loop_
_entity_poly.entity_id
_entity_poly.type
_entity_poly.pdbx_seq_one_letter_code
_entity_poly.pdbx_strand_id
1 'polypeptide(L)'
;MPVPGAHRAYEAACARLLGLQHENGAWEGEMEWSTMILSQYVIVLHILERSPDEPTRQSILQCFRKARTAEGSWGMHPQAPPSAYATTLAYVALRLLGTEPHDSLAAGARRWIHTQPGGAGAVPQWGFFWLAVLGLMPYRQVAPVPPR
;
A
#
# COMPACT_ATOMS: atom_id res chain seq x y z
N MET A 1 -30.33 26.80 18.03
CA MET A 1 -30.06 26.62 19.47
C MET A 1 -28.61 26.20 19.66
N PRO A 2 -27.87 26.71 20.66
CA PRO A 2 -26.50 26.26 20.93
C PRO A 2 -26.48 24.78 21.35
N VAL A 3 -25.49 24.02 20.85
CA VAL A 3 -25.32 22.60 21.18
C VAL A 3 -24.84 22.50 22.64
N PRO A 4 -25.60 21.84 23.54
CA PRO A 4 -25.18 21.67 24.93
C PRO A 4 -23.82 20.97 25.03
N GLY A 5 -22.93 21.47 25.89
CA GLY A 5 -21.61 20.87 26.13
C GLY A 5 -20.51 21.24 25.12
N ALA A 6 -20.81 22.05 24.10
CA ALA A 6 -19.83 22.47 23.10
C ALA A 6 -18.57 23.12 23.70
N HIS A 7 -18.72 23.94 24.74
CA HIS A 7 -17.59 24.58 25.41
C HIS A 7 -16.65 23.57 26.10
N ARG A 8 -17.21 22.60 26.81
CA ARG A 8 -16.43 21.54 27.46
C ARG A 8 -15.72 20.65 26.44
N ALA A 9 -16.39 20.33 25.33
CA ALA A 9 -15.80 19.56 24.24
C ALA A 9 -14.62 20.32 23.59
N TYR A 10 -14.76 21.63 23.41
CA TYR A 10 -13.70 22.50 22.91
C TYR A 10 -12.47 22.49 23.84
N GLU A 11 -12.65 22.71 25.14
CA GLU A 11 -11.55 22.70 26.11
C GLU A 11 -10.83 21.35 26.13
N ALA A 12 -11.60 20.25 26.14
CA ALA A 12 -11.04 18.90 26.11
C ALA A 12 -10.25 18.62 24.82
N ALA A 13 -10.74 19.07 23.65
CA ALA A 13 -10.05 18.91 22.38
C ALA A 13 -8.74 19.72 22.34
N CYS A 14 -8.76 20.98 22.81
CA CYS A 14 -7.55 21.80 22.93
C CYS A 14 -6.53 21.16 23.86
N ALA A 15 -6.95 20.73 25.05
CA ALA A 15 -6.07 20.06 26.00
C ALA A 15 -5.45 18.78 25.41
N ARG A 16 -6.25 17.99 24.67
CA ARG A 16 -5.75 16.78 24.02
C ARG A 16 -4.75 17.07 22.91
N LEU A 17 -5.03 18.03 22.03
CA LEU A 17 -4.14 18.40 20.93
C LEU A 17 -2.84 18.99 21.46
N LEU A 18 -2.90 19.91 22.44
CA LEU A 18 -1.69 20.46 23.05
C LEU A 18 -0.88 19.38 23.78
N GLY A 19 -1.53 18.41 24.42
CA GLY A 19 -0.87 17.25 25.02
C GLY A 19 -0.28 16.25 24.01
N LEU A 20 -0.58 16.37 22.72
CA LEU A 20 0.05 15.60 21.64
C LEU A 20 1.24 16.33 20.99
N GLN A 21 1.42 17.61 21.29
CA GLN A 21 2.48 18.40 20.69
C GLN A 21 3.84 17.93 21.22
N HIS A 22 4.79 17.72 20.31
CA HIS A 22 6.17 17.42 20.65
C HIS A 22 6.85 18.68 21.23
N GLU A 23 7.94 18.50 21.98
CA GLU A 23 8.69 19.61 22.59
C GLU A 23 9.18 20.65 21.57
N ASN A 24 9.43 20.23 20.33
CA ASN A 24 9.83 21.10 19.21
C ASN A 24 8.65 21.84 18.55
N GLY A 25 7.44 21.67 19.06
CA GLY A 25 6.22 22.30 18.56
C GLY A 25 5.50 21.53 17.44
N ALA A 26 6.00 20.37 17.02
CA ALA A 26 5.38 19.57 15.96
C ALA A 26 4.22 18.70 16.47
N TRP A 27 3.37 18.25 15.55
CA TRP A 27 2.42 17.16 15.78
C TRP A 27 2.72 16.02 14.83
N GLU A 28 2.67 14.80 15.35
CA GLU A 28 2.77 13.58 14.57
C GLU A 28 1.43 12.85 14.59
N GLY A 29 1.05 12.30 13.44
CA GLY A 29 -0.14 11.49 13.30
C GLY A 29 0.07 10.44 12.22
N GLU A 30 -0.61 9.31 12.38
CA GLU A 30 -0.54 8.24 11.39
C GLU A 30 -1.18 8.70 10.07
N MET A 31 -0.40 8.67 8.99
CA MET A 31 -0.90 8.88 7.64
C MET A 31 -1.21 7.53 7.02
N GLU A 32 -2.46 7.09 7.15
CA GLU A 32 -2.91 5.85 6.54
C GLU A 32 -3.16 6.05 5.04
N TRP A 33 -2.55 5.21 4.21
CA TRP A 33 -2.70 5.24 2.75
C TRP A 33 -2.83 3.82 2.18
N SER A 34 -2.75 3.70 0.86
CA SER A 34 -2.69 2.40 0.18
C SER A 34 -1.39 1.65 0.47
N THR A 35 -1.48 0.32 0.41
CA THR A 35 -0.33 -0.60 0.37
C THR A 35 0.56 -0.41 -0.85
N MET A 36 0.19 0.44 -1.81
CA MET A 36 1.02 0.80 -2.97
C MET A 36 2.43 1.25 -2.58
N ILE A 37 2.58 2.22 -1.66
CA ILE A 37 3.90 2.75 -1.27
C ILE A 37 4.73 1.66 -0.61
N LEU A 38 4.11 0.87 0.27
CA LEU A 38 4.75 -0.25 0.93
C LEU A 38 5.21 -1.32 -0.07
N SER A 39 4.40 -1.59 -1.10
CA SER A 39 4.74 -2.52 -2.17
C SER A 39 5.92 -2.02 -3.00
N GLN A 40 5.93 -0.73 -3.35
CA GLN A 40 7.04 -0.10 -4.06
C GLN A 40 8.33 -0.11 -3.25
N TYR A 41 8.26 0.11 -1.93
CA TYR A 41 9.40 -0.03 -1.03
C TYR A 41 10.03 -1.42 -1.11
N VAL A 42 9.20 -2.47 -1.04
CA VAL A 42 9.66 -3.86 -1.19
C VAL A 42 10.29 -4.11 -2.57
N ILE A 43 9.67 -3.59 -3.64
CA ILE A 43 10.20 -3.70 -5.00
C ILE A 43 11.56 -3.02 -5.12
N VAL A 44 11.73 -1.81 -4.56
CA VAL A 44 13.00 -1.08 -4.56
C VAL A 44 14.06 -1.83 -3.76
N LEU A 45 13.73 -2.38 -2.58
CA LEU A 45 14.67 -3.23 -1.84
C LEU A 45 15.16 -4.39 -2.69
N HIS A 46 14.25 -5.07 -3.39
CA HIS A 46 14.60 -6.18 -4.27
C HIS A 46 15.52 -5.73 -5.43
N ILE A 47 15.22 -4.62 -6.10
CA ILE A 47 16.06 -4.04 -7.16
C ILE A 47 17.47 -3.72 -6.65
N LEU A 48 17.57 -3.26 -5.40
CA LEU A 48 18.84 -2.96 -4.74
C LEU A 48 19.52 -4.21 -4.16
N GLU A 49 19.00 -5.41 -4.44
CA GLU A 49 19.48 -6.69 -3.90
C GLU A 49 19.53 -6.73 -2.36
N ARG A 50 18.59 -6.02 -1.73
CA ARG A 50 18.42 -5.96 -0.28
C ARG A 50 17.17 -6.71 0.13
N SER A 51 17.18 -7.20 1.37
CA SER A 51 15.99 -7.75 2.02
C SER A 51 15.79 -7.08 3.37
N PRO A 52 14.54 -6.84 3.79
CA PRO A 52 14.26 -6.41 5.15
C PRO A 52 14.70 -7.50 6.13
N ASP A 53 15.09 -7.10 7.33
CA ASP A 53 15.25 -8.05 8.43
C ASP A 53 13.90 -8.70 8.79
N GLU A 54 13.94 -9.81 9.52
CA GLU A 54 12.73 -10.57 9.81
C GLU A 54 11.67 -9.77 10.59
N PRO A 55 12.00 -8.94 11.60
CA PRO A 55 11.01 -8.08 12.26
C PRO A 55 10.34 -7.08 11.31
N THR A 56 11.11 -6.42 10.44
CA THR A 56 10.57 -5.49 9.44
C THR A 56 9.70 -6.24 8.45
N ARG A 57 10.15 -7.40 7.97
CA ARG A 57 9.38 -8.27 7.08
C ARG A 57 8.04 -8.65 7.68
N GLN A 58 8.00 -9.08 8.95
CA GLN A 58 6.74 -9.44 9.62
C GLN A 58 5.81 -8.24 9.77
N SER A 59 6.37 -7.06 10.05
CA SER A 59 5.60 -5.80 10.12
C SER A 59 4.96 -5.45 8.77
N ILE A 60 5.73 -5.57 7.67
CA ILE A 60 5.24 -5.38 6.31
C ILE A 60 4.10 -6.35 5.99
N LEU A 61 4.27 -7.64 6.30
CA LEU A 61 3.22 -8.65 6.10
C LEU A 61 1.96 -8.34 6.92
N GLN A 62 2.11 -7.84 8.14
CA GLN A 62 0.99 -7.42 8.97
C GLN A 62 0.23 -6.23 8.35
N CYS A 63 0.94 -5.25 7.77
CA CYS A 63 0.30 -4.15 7.05
C CYS A 63 -0.55 -4.65 5.88
N PHE A 64 -0.02 -5.59 5.07
CA PHE A 64 -0.80 -6.21 4.00
C PHE A 64 -2.03 -6.96 4.52
N ARG A 65 -1.92 -7.70 5.64
CA ARG A 65 -3.05 -8.40 6.27
C ARG A 65 -4.13 -7.41 6.75
N LYS A 66 -3.74 -6.33 7.41
CA LYS A 66 -4.68 -5.32 7.94
C LYS A 66 -5.44 -4.60 6.82
N ALA A 67 -4.75 -4.26 5.73
CA ALA A 67 -5.34 -3.51 4.62
C ALA A 67 -6.07 -4.39 3.60
N ARG A 68 -6.09 -5.72 3.78
CA ARG A 68 -6.70 -6.67 2.83
C ARG A 68 -8.22 -6.57 2.86
N THR A 69 -8.85 -6.49 1.69
CA THR A 69 -10.32 -6.51 1.57
C THR A 69 -10.89 -7.93 1.69
N ALA A 70 -12.22 -8.04 1.82
CA ALA A 70 -12.92 -9.32 1.86
C ALA A 70 -12.70 -10.17 0.59
N GLU A 71 -12.54 -9.52 -0.57
CA GLU A 71 -12.27 -10.17 -1.85
C GLU A 71 -10.82 -10.67 -1.99
N GLY A 72 -9.95 -10.36 -1.01
CA GLY A 72 -8.54 -10.71 -1.03
C GLY A 72 -7.68 -9.80 -1.88
N SER A 73 -8.08 -8.54 -2.03
CA SER A 73 -7.42 -7.52 -2.83
C SER A 73 -7.10 -6.27 -1.99
N TRP A 74 -6.60 -5.21 -2.65
CA TRP A 74 -6.27 -3.92 -2.02
C TRP A 74 -6.74 -2.75 -2.88
N GLY A 75 -7.11 -1.66 -2.22
CA GLY A 75 -7.54 -0.40 -2.83
C GLY A 75 -6.47 0.70 -2.83
N MET A 76 -6.80 1.84 -3.46
CA MET A 76 -5.93 3.03 -3.52
C MET A 76 -5.96 3.89 -2.24
N HIS A 77 -6.82 3.58 -1.29
CA HIS A 77 -6.86 4.09 0.09
C HIS A 77 -7.74 3.13 0.93
N PRO A 78 -7.80 3.25 2.27
CA PRO A 78 -8.50 2.26 3.13
C PRO A 78 -9.98 2.03 2.81
N GLN A 79 -10.65 3.05 2.30
CA GLN A 79 -12.08 3.01 1.93
C GLN A 79 -12.31 2.83 0.42
N ALA A 80 -11.25 2.67 -0.37
CA ALA A 80 -11.37 2.54 -1.82
C ALA A 80 -11.86 1.14 -2.20
N PRO A 81 -12.59 1.00 -3.31
CA PRO A 81 -12.80 -0.32 -3.90
C PRO A 81 -11.46 -0.97 -4.30
N PRO A 82 -11.44 -2.31 -4.46
CA PRO A 82 -10.29 -3.02 -5.01
C PRO A 82 -9.75 -2.39 -6.29
N SER A 83 -8.42 -2.29 -6.38
CA SER A 83 -7.71 -1.73 -7.53
C SER A 83 -6.77 -2.76 -8.14
N ALA A 84 -6.78 -2.87 -9.48
CA ALA A 84 -5.83 -3.69 -10.22
C ALA A 84 -4.38 -3.29 -9.91
N TYR A 85 -4.13 -1.99 -9.78
CA TYR A 85 -2.81 -1.47 -9.49
C TYR A 85 -2.31 -1.86 -8.10
N ALA A 86 -3.06 -1.51 -7.06
CA ALA A 86 -2.68 -1.79 -5.67
C ALA A 86 -2.58 -3.30 -5.42
N THR A 87 -3.51 -4.10 -5.95
CA THR A 87 -3.52 -5.55 -5.76
C THR A 87 -2.39 -6.24 -6.50
N THR A 88 -2.08 -5.82 -7.73
CA THR A 88 -0.96 -6.38 -8.49
C THR A 88 0.38 -6.09 -7.80
N LEU A 89 0.60 -4.85 -7.35
CA LEU A 89 1.82 -4.51 -6.62
C LEU A 89 1.92 -5.22 -5.27
N ALA A 90 0.81 -5.33 -4.53
CA ALA A 90 0.78 -6.08 -3.28
C ALA A 90 1.12 -7.56 -3.49
N TYR A 91 0.55 -8.21 -4.52
CA TYR A 91 0.89 -9.58 -4.87
C TYR A 91 2.38 -9.74 -5.18
N VAL A 92 2.94 -8.86 -6.02
CA VAL A 92 4.36 -8.88 -6.36
C VAL A 92 5.22 -8.72 -5.10
N ALA A 93 4.92 -7.73 -4.26
CA ALA A 93 5.66 -7.49 -3.02
C ALA A 93 5.61 -8.71 -2.08
N LEU A 94 4.43 -9.34 -1.90
CA LEU A 94 4.30 -10.57 -1.11
C LEU A 94 5.20 -11.69 -1.66
N ARG A 95 5.27 -11.87 -2.99
CA ARG A 95 6.14 -12.86 -3.62
C ARG A 95 7.63 -12.54 -3.39
N LEU A 96 8.02 -11.28 -3.47
CA LEU A 96 9.40 -10.84 -3.20
C LEU A 96 9.80 -11.01 -1.72
N LEU A 97 8.85 -10.93 -0.80
CA LEU A 97 9.04 -11.22 0.63
C LEU A 97 9.05 -12.73 0.94
N GLY A 98 8.98 -13.61 -0.07
CA GLY A 98 8.96 -15.06 0.12
C GLY A 98 7.64 -15.61 0.62
N THR A 99 6.53 -14.87 0.52
CA THR A 99 5.19 -15.42 0.81
C THR A 99 4.80 -16.42 -0.28
N GLU A 100 4.62 -17.69 0.07
CA GLU A 100 4.30 -18.77 -0.87
C GLU A 100 3.07 -18.47 -1.74
N PRO A 101 3.01 -18.93 -3.01
CA PRO A 101 1.87 -18.65 -3.89
C PRO A 101 0.54 -19.21 -3.37
N HIS A 102 0.59 -20.21 -2.49
CA HIS A 102 -0.58 -20.84 -1.89
C HIS A 102 -0.94 -20.24 -0.52
N ASP A 103 -0.10 -19.36 0.04
CA ASP A 103 -0.44 -18.60 1.23
C ASP A 103 -1.73 -17.79 0.99
N SER A 104 -2.57 -17.71 2.00
CA SER A 104 -3.89 -17.07 1.90
C SER A 104 -3.85 -15.64 1.35
N LEU A 105 -2.79 -14.86 1.64
CA LEU A 105 -2.61 -13.49 1.17
C LEU A 105 -2.33 -13.47 -0.34
N ALA A 106 -1.27 -14.17 -0.75
CA ALA A 106 -0.85 -14.21 -2.14
C ALA A 106 -1.88 -14.91 -3.03
N ALA A 107 -2.47 -16.01 -2.56
CA ALA A 107 -3.49 -16.76 -3.28
C ALA A 107 -4.78 -15.94 -3.47
N GLY A 108 -5.19 -15.16 -2.46
CA GLY A 108 -6.33 -14.25 -2.55
C GLY A 108 -6.11 -13.19 -3.63
N ALA A 109 -4.96 -12.52 -3.56
CA ALA A 109 -4.57 -11.50 -4.54
C ALA A 109 -4.55 -12.08 -5.96
N ARG A 110 -3.91 -13.24 -6.15
CA ARG A 110 -3.80 -13.91 -7.45
C ARG A 110 -5.18 -14.25 -8.02
N ARG A 111 -6.07 -14.83 -7.20
CA ARG A 111 -7.44 -15.14 -7.64
C ARG A 111 -8.18 -13.88 -8.09
N TRP A 112 -8.12 -12.81 -7.30
CA TRP A 112 -8.76 -11.55 -7.66
C TRP A 112 -8.17 -10.92 -8.92
N ILE A 113 -6.83 -10.95 -9.09
CA ILE A 113 -6.18 -10.46 -10.30
C ILE A 113 -6.68 -11.21 -11.53
N HIS A 114 -6.85 -12.53 -11.47
CA HIS A 114 -7.36 -13.32 -12.59
C HIS A 114 -8.83 -13.02 -12.97
N THR A 115 -9.62 -12.38 -12.12
CA THR A 115 -10.98 -11.96 -12.49
C THR A 115 -11.00 -10.64 -13.25
N GLN A 116 -9.90 -9.89 -13.27
CA GLN A 116 -9.84 -8.61 -13.96
C GLN A 116 -9.67 -8.80 -15.47
N PRO A 117 -10.37 -8.01 -16.31
CA PRO A 117 -10.09 -7.98 -17.74
C PRO A 117 -8.64 -7.58 -18.01
N GLY A 118 -7.83 -8.50 -18.54
CA GLY A 118 -6.39 -8.29 -18.75
C GLY A 118 -5.48 -8.69 -17.57
N GLY A 119 -6.04 -9.22 -16.47
CA GLY A 119 -5.27 -9.72 -15.34
C GLY A 119 -4.36 -8.67 -14.71
N ALA A 120 -3.09 -9.02 -14.50
CA ALA A 120 -2.06 -8.07 -14.04
C ALA A 120 -1.77 -6.95 -15.06
N GLY A 121 -2.20 -7.09 -16.31
CA GLY A 121 -2.12 -6.05 -17.34
C GLY A 121 -3.19 -4.96 -17.21
N ALA A 122 -4.17 -5.11 -16.31
CA ALA A 122 -5.20 -4.09 -16.04
C ALA A 122 -4.69 -2.88 -15.22
N VAL A 123 -3.39 -2.84 -14.93
CA VAL A 123 -2.76 -1.73 -14.20
C VAL A 123 -2.60 -0.48 -15.09
N PRO A 124 -2.60 0.74 -14.51
CA PRO A 124 -2.28 1.95 -15.26
C PRO A 124 -0.80 1.98 -15.68
N GLN A 125 -0.41 2.97 -16.50
CA GLN A 125 0.95 3.13 -17.02
C GLN A 125 2.05 3.12 -15.95
N TRP A 126 1.80 3.70 -14.77
CA TRP A 126 2.74 3.64 -13.65
C TRP A 126 2.94 2.23 -13.10
N GLY A 127 1.92 1.37 -13.20
CA GLY A 127 2.05 -0.05 -12.91
C GLY A 127 2.89 -0.80 -13.94
N PHE A 128 2.76 -0.46 -15.22
CA PHE A 128 3.64 -1.03 -16.26
C PHE A 128 5.11 -0.70 -16.00
N PHE A 129 5.42 0.51 -15.53
CA PHE A 129 6.78 0.86 -15.13
C PHE A 129 7.32 -0.12 -14.06
N TRP A 130 6.60 -0.31 -12.96
CA TRP A 130 7.04 -1.21 -11.88
C TRP A 130 7.17 -2.68 -12.33
N LEU A 131 6.23 -3.17 -13.13
CA LEU A 131 6.29 -4.53 -13.68
C LEU A 131 7.44 -4.69 -14.68
N ALA A 132 7.72 -3.68 -15.50
CA ALA A 132 8.81 -3.70 -16.47
C ALA A 132 10.19 -3.66 -15.80
N VAL A 133 10.36 -2.85 -14.76
CA VAL A 133 11.61 -2.80 -13.97
C VAL A 133 11.93 -4.17 -13.34
N LEU A 134 10.91 -4.93 -12.97
CA LEU A 134 11.06 -6.31 -12.47
C LEU A 134 11.17 -7.38 -13.58
N GLY A 135 11.16 -6.98 -14.86
CA GLY A 135 11.18 -7.91 -15.98
C GLY A 135 9.90 -8.75 -16.16
N LEU A 136 8.82 -8.44 -15.43
CA LEU A 136 7.52 -9.13 -15.53
C LEU A 136 6.72 -8.70 -16.77
N MET A 137 7.16 -7.63 -17.43
CA MET A 137 6.55 -7.06 -18.62
C MET A 137 7.63 -6.45 -19.53
N PRO A 138 7.49 -6.50 -20.87
CA PRO A 138 8.39 -5.78 -21.77
C PRO A 138 8.31 -4.26 -21.61
N TYR A 139 9.46 -3.58 -21.51
CA TYR A 139 9.55 -2.10 -21.44
C TYR A 139 8.82 -1.37 -22.57
N ARG A 140 8.69 -1.98 -23.75
CA ARG A 140 7.93 -1.40 -24.88
C ARG A 140 6.44 -1.14 -24.59
N GLN A 141 5.90 -1.69 -23.50
CA GLN A 141 4.52 -1.44 -23.05
C GLN A 141 4.41 -0.18 -22.17
N VAL A 142 5.52 0.32 -21.64
CA VAL A 142 5.57 1.53 -20.82
C VAL A 142 5.58 2.75 -21.74
N ALA A 143 4.74 3.74 -21.45
CA ALA A 143 4.75 5.01 -22.16
C ALA A 143 6.16 5.67 -22.10
N PRO A 144 6.72 6.11 -23.23
CA PRO A 144 8.07 6.65 -23.26
C PRO A 144 8.15 7.98 -22.51
N VAL A 145 9.21 8.14 -21.71
CA VAL A 145 9.57 9.39 -21.04
C VAL A 145 10.95 9.80 -21.55
N PRO A 146 11.04 10.52 -22.68
CA PRO A 146 12.33 10.86 -23.27
C PRO A 146 13.11 11.81 -22.34
N PRO A 147 14.43 11.62 -22.18
CA PRO A 147 15.27 12.61 -21.52
C PRO A 147 15.24 13.91 -22.35
N ARG A 148 15.27 15.05 -21.66
CA ARG A 148 15.44 16.36 -22.30
C ARG A 148 16.86 16.55 -22.81
#